data_AF-A0A660T4G6-F1
#
_entry.id   AF-A0A660T4G6-F1
#
_cell.length_a   1.000
_cell.length_b   1.000
_cell.length_c   1.000
_cell.angle_alpha   90.00
_cell.angle_beta   90.00
_cell.angle_gamma   90.00
#
_symmetry.space_group_name_H-M   'P 1'
#
loop_
_entity.id
_entity.type
_entity.pdbx_description
1 polymer ?
#
loop_
_entity_poly.entity_id
_entity_poly.type
_entity_poly.pdbx_seq_one_letter_code
_entity_poly.pdbx_strand_id
1 'polypeptide(L)'
;NDAVSVIDRLRDMGVEPFMIAAVLKTSMAQRLVRKLCPDCREKRKVNFAEKRLFRETASMPGLVGSKLPARPCLPEYIYEAVGCDSCDGTGYHGRTLVHEYFSLDEEIERLIVAGAKHSEIKAYLLKKGMVTLFADGLIKVKEGLTTLSELKLVMTV
;
A
#
# COMPACT_ATOMS: atom_id res chain seq x y z
N ASN A 1 -0.04 11.22 1.88
CA ASN A 1 -1.35 11.17 1.17
C ASN A 1 -1.79 9.73 1.00
N ASP A 2 -2.98 9.40 1.50
CA ASP A 2 -3.58 8.07 1.45
C ASP A 2 -5.04 8.15 0.95
N ALA A 3 -5.69 7.01 0.73
CA ALA A 3 -7.05 6.99 0.18
C ALA A 3 -8.08 7.65 1.12
N VAL A 4 -7.90 7.52 2.43
CA VAL A 4 -8.84 8.03 3.45
C VAL A 4 -8.78 9.56 3.54
N SER A 5 -7.60 10.14 3.27
CA SER A 5 -7.36 11.59 3.28
C SER A 5 -8.30 12.36 2.34
N VAL A 6 -8.89 11.71 1.32
CA VAL A 6 -9.88 12.32 0.43
C VAL A 6 -11.09 12.84 1.21
N ILE A 7 -11.53 12.14 2.25
CA ILE A 7 -12.67 12.55 3.09
C ILE A 7 -12.34 13.87 3.79
N ASP A 8 -11.15 13.96 4.39
CA ASP A 8 -10.70 15.18 5.07
C ASP A 8 -10.52 16.34 4.09
N ARG A 9 -9.98 16.09 2.89
CA ARG A 9 -9.84 17.12 1.85
C ARG A 9 -11.18 17.64 1.34
N LEU A 10 -12.18 16.77 1.18
CA LEU A 10 -13.52 17.21 0.80
C LEU A 10 -14.16 18.08 1.89
N ARG A 11 -13.94 17.75 3.17
CA ARG A 11 -14.37 18.58 4.31
C ARG A 11 -13.65 19.94 4.30
N ASP A 12 -12.33 19.95 4.11
CA ASP A 12 -11.53 21.18 4.00
C ASP A 12 -12.03 22.09 2.85
N MET A 13 -12.53 21.50 1.77
CA MET A 13 -13.10 22.20 0.62
C MET A 13 -14.56 22.66 0.82
N GLY A 14 -15.15 22.42 2.00
CA GLY A 14 -16.52 22.84 2.33
C GLY A 14 -17.62 21.91 1.84
N VAL A 15 -17.30 20.67 1.47
CA VAL A 15 -18.33 19.68 1.12
C VAL A 15 -18.97 19.14 2.40
N GLU A 16 -20.28 19.26 2.49
CA GLU A 16 -21.05 18.77 3.64
C GLU A 16 -20.90 17.25 3.84
N PRO A 17 -20.67 16.76 5.08
CA PRO A 17 -20.41 15.34 5.34
C PRO A 17 -21.47 14.38 4.80
N PHE A 18 -22.75 14.76 4.86
CA PHE A 18 -23.83 13.93 4.34
C PHE A 18 -23.76 13.77 2.80
N MET A 19 -23.28 14.79 2.08
CA MET A 19 -23.08 14.68 0.63
C MET A 19 -21.91 13.79 0.30
N ILE A 20 -20.82 13.88 1.09
CA ILE A 20 -19.66 12.97 0.94
C ILE A 20 -20.14 11.52 1.12
N ALA A 21 -20.86 11.23 2.19
CA ALA A 21 -21.39 9.89 2.46
C ALA A 21 -22.36 9.40 1.37
N ALA A 22 -23.23 10.26 0.84
CA ALA A 22 -24.20 9.88 -0.18
C ALA A 22 -23.57 9.58 -1.56
N VAL A 23 -22.56 10.37 -1.96
CA VAL A 23 -22.04 10.38 -3.34
C VAL A 23 -20.74 9.59 -3.49
N LEU A 24 -19.84 9.63 -2.52
CA LEU A 24 -18.56 8.94 -2.61
C LEU A 24 -18.79 7.42 -2.58
N LYS A 25 -18.28 6.68 -3.56
CA LYS A 25 -18.41 5.21 -3.60
C LYS A 25 -17.11 4.49 -3.29
N THR A 26 -16.02 4.98 -3.86
CA THR A 26 -14.69 4.40 -3.69
C THR A 26 -13.66 5.52 -3.69
N SER A 27 -12.63 5.36 -2.88
CA SER A 27 -11.43 6.19 -2.96
C SER A 27 -10.21 5.29 -3.13
N MET A 28 -9.28 5.72 -3.98
CA MET A 28 -8.03 5.03 -4.27
C MET A 28 -6.88 6.02 -4.16
N ALA A 29 -5.80 5.59 -3.51
CA ALA A 29 -4.51 6.26 -3.59
C ALA A 29 -3.51 5.33 -4.28
N GLN A 30 -2.65 5.92 -5.10
CA GLN A 30 -1.62 5.18 -5.82
C GLN A 30 -0.30 5.94 -5.84
N ARG A 31 0.79 5.18 -5.92
CA ARG A 31 2.14 5.69 -6.25
C ARG A 31 2.76 4.79 -7.30
N LEU A 32 3.71 5.33 -8.07
CA LEU A 32 4.50 4.56 -9.02
C LEU A 32 5.85 4.22 -8.39
N VAL A 33 6.22 2.95 -8.42
CA VAL A 33 7.55 2.47 -8.04
C VAL A 33 8.25 1.91 -9.27
N ARG A 34 9.57 2.06 -9.35
CA ARG A 34 10.36 1.45 -10.41
C ARG A 34 10.28 -0.08 -10.32
N LYS A 35 10.16 -0.74 -11.48
CA LYS A 35 10.15 -2.19 -11.58
C LYS A 35 11.57 -2.71 -11.75
N LEU A 36 11.94 -3.76 -11.02
CA LEU A 36 13.23 -4.42 -11.18
C LEU A 36 13.43 -4.88 -12.62
N CYS A 37 14.63 -4.66 -13.15
CA CYS A 37 15.02 -5.19 -14.45
C CYS A 37 14.92 -6.73 -14.43
N PRO A 38 14.20 -7.37 -15.37
CA PRO A 38 14.06 -8.82 -15.38
C PRO A 38 15.38 -9.54 -15.68
N ASP A 39 16.31 -8.89 -16.38
CA ASP A 39 17.54 -9.50 -16.90
C ASP A 39 18.67 -9.53 -15.86
N CYS A 40 18.70 -8.58 -14.92
CA CYS A 40 19.80 -8.44 -13.96
C CYS A 40 19.37 -8.41 -12.49
N ARG A 41 18.10 -8.67 -12.16
CA ARG A 41 17.68 -8.74 -10.75
C ARG A 41 18.36 -9.92 -10.06
N GLU A 42 18.92 -9.68 -8.88
CA GLU A 42 19.58 -10.72 -8.10
C GLU A 42 18.81 -11.07 -6.83
N LYS A 43 18.80 -12.35 -6.51
CA LYS A 43 18.10 -12.89 -5.33
C LYS A 43 19.05 -12.88 -4.14
N ARG A 44 18.63 -12.26 -3.03
CA ARG A 44 19.38 -12.27 -1.78
C ARG A 44 18.54 -12.62 -0.56
N LYS A 45 19.20 -13.09 0.50
CA LYS A 45 18.53 -13.43 1.76
C LYS A 45 18.00 -12.15 2.44
N VAL A 46 16.81 -12.25 3.04
CA VAL A 46 16.30 -11.17 3.89
C VAL A 46 17.05 -11.12 5.23
N ASN A 47 17.38 -9.92 5.67
CA ASN A 47 18.02 -9.70 6.97
C ASN A 47 16.99 -9.68 8.12
N PHE A 48 17.46 -9.59 9.36
CA PHE A 48 16.60 -9.61 10.55
C PHE A 48 15.59 -8.44 10.58
N ALA A 49 16.03 -7.23 10.22
CA ALA A 49 15.16 -6.05 10.20
C ALA A 49 14.04 -6.17 9.15
N GLU A 50 14.37 -6.71 7.97
CA GLU A 50 13.40 -6.95 6.90
C GLU A 50 12.41 -8.04 7.29
N LYS A 51 12.87 -9.15 7.88
CA LYS A 51 11.99 -10.19 8.42
C LYS A 51 11.01 -9.61 9.44
N ARG A 52 11.48 -8.72 10.33
CA ARG A 52 10.63 -8.03 11.29
C ARG A 52 9.59 -7.16 10.59
N LEU A 53 9.99 -6.37 9.60
CA LEU A 53 9.09 -5.51 8.82
C LEU A 53 7.97 -6.31 8.11
N PHE A 54 8.33 -7.43 7.46
CA PHE A 54 7.35 -8.33 6.84
C PHE A 54 6.40 -8.92 7.89
N ARG A 55 6.92 -9.34 9.04
CA ARG A 55 6.11 -9.90 10.14
C ARG A 55 5.13 -8.88 10.71
N GLU A 56 5.59 -7.67 11.00
CA GLU A 56 4.75 -6.60 11.54
C GLU A 56 3.62 -6.26 10.58
N THR A 57 3.92 -6.16 9.28
CA THR A 57 2.90 -5.87 8.27
C THR A 57 1.93 -7.05 8.08
N ALA A 58 2.42 -8.30 8.13
CA ALA A 58 1.58 -9.49 8.03
C ALA A 58 0.59 -9.64 9.19
N SER A 59 0.95 -9.14 10.38
CA SER A 59 0.15 -9.19 11.60
C SER A 59 -0.89 -8.06 11.70
N MET A 60 -0.97 -7.17 10.71
CA MET A 60 -1.92 -6.06 10.74
C MET A 60 -3.38 -6.58 10.73
N PRO A 61 -4.28 -5.95 11.51
CA PRO A 61 -5.70 -6.29 11.53
C PRO A 61 -6.28 -6.32 10.10
N GLY A 62 -7.16 -7.28 9.82
CA GLY A 62 -7.82 -7.45 8.51
C GLY A 62 -6.97 -8.06 7.39
N LEU A 63 -5.64 -8.10 7.52
CA LEU A 63 -4.78 -9.00 6.74
C LEU A 63 -4.78 -10.42 7.35
N VAL A 64 -5.10 -10.54 8.64
CA VAL A 64 -5.31 -11.81 9.34
C VAL A 64 -6.75 -12.30 9.08
N GLY A 65 -6.90 -13.42 8.39
CA GLY A 65 -8.20 -14.08 8.14
C GLY A 65 -8.89 -13.70 6.81
N SER A 66 -8.45 -12.66 6.12
CA SER A 66 -9.00 -12.29 4.81
C SER A 66 -8.55 -13.25 3.71
N LYS A 67 -9.47 -13.65 2.81
CA LYS A 67 -9.20 -14.45 1.59
C LYS A 67 -8.43 -13.66 0.52
N LEU A 68 -7.66 -12.64 0.90
CA LEU A 68 -6.87 -11.88 -0.06
C LEU A 68 -5.69 -12.76 -0.53
N PRO A 69 -5.51 -12.95 -1.85
CA PRO A 69 -4.44 -13.80 -2.40
C PRO A 69 -3.04 -13.23 -2.14
N ALA A 70 -2.95 -11.96 -1.77
CA ALA A 70 -1.72 -11.22 -1.61
C ALA A 70 -1.53 -10.80 -0.14
N ARG A 71 -1.04 -11.72 0.70
CA ARG A 71 -0.49 -11.36 2.02
C ARG A 71 1.03 -11.16 1.90
N PRO A 72 1.61 -10.15 2.56
CA PRO A 72 3.05 -10.08 2.76
C PRO A 72 3.46 -11.19 3.74
N CYS A 73 3.54 -12.44 3.31
CA CYS A 73 4.11 -13.51 4.11
C CYS A 73 5.63 -13.33 4.20
N LEU A 74 6.26 -13.83 5.27
CA LEU A 74 7.71 -13.73 5.43
C LEU A 74 8.43 -14.44 4.27
N PRO A 75 9.11 -13.71 3.37
CA PRO A 75 9.93 -14.35 2.36
C PRO A 75 11.28 -14.75 2.96
N GLU A 76 11.90 -15.82 2.45
CA GLU A 76 13.30 -16.15 2.79
C GLU A 76 14.28 -15.31 1.96
N TYR A 77 13.85 -14.88 0.77
CA TYR A 77 14.64 -14.11 -0.18
C TYR A 77 13.83 -12.98 -0.79
N ILE A 78 14.50 -11.88 -1.12
CA ILE A 78 13.99 -10.78 -1.92
C ILE A 78 14.97 -10.46 -3.06
N TYR A 79 14.57 -9.58 -3.96
CA TYR A 79 15.39 -9.18 -5.10
C TYR A 79 15.98 -7.78 -4.92
N GLU A 80 17.17 -7.58 -5.48
CA GLU A 80 17.86 -6.29 -5.55
C GLU A 80 18.20 -5.89 -6.98
N ALA A 81 18.40 -4.59 -7.15
CA ALA A 81 18.77 -3.97 -8.41
C ALA A 81 20.31 -3.99 -8.55
N VAL A 82 20.81 -4.59 -9.63
CA VAL A 82 22.26 -4.69 -9.90
C VAL A 82 22.68 -3.70 -10.99
N GLY A 83 22.00 -3.72 -12.13
CA GLY A 83 22.34 -2.92 -13.31
C GLY A 83 22.96 -3.78 -14.41
N CYS A 84 22.53 -3.52 -15.64
CA CYS A 84 23.06 -4.11 -16.87
C CYS A 84 22.71 -3.21 -18.06
N ASP A 85 23.18 -3.57 -19.25
CA ASP A 85 22.96 -2.78 -20.47
C ASP A 85 21.48 -2.61 -20.83
N SER A 86 20.61 -3.60 -20.55
CA SER A 86 19.18 -3.52 -20.89
C SER A 86 18.39 -2.53 -20.01
N CYS A 87 18.99 -2.07 -18.91
CA CYS A 87 18.40 -1.09 -18.00
C CYS A 87 19.28 0.13 -17.79
N ASP A 88 20.23 0.38 -18.70
CA ASP A 88 21.18 1.50 -18.66
C ASP A 88 21.92 1.59 -17.30
N GLY A 89 22.27 0.44 -16.73
CA GLY A 89 22.96 0.36 -15.44
C GLY A 89 22.12 0.72 -14.22
N THR A 90 20.83 1.05 -14.36
CA THR A 90 19.99 1.48 -13.23
C THR A 90 19.49 0.32 -12.35
N GLY A 91 19.43 -0.88 -12.91
CA GLY A 91 18.82 -2.07 -12.28
C GLY A 91 17.28 -2.06 -12.28
N TYR A 92 16.66 -1.08 -12.94
CA TYR A 92 15.21 -0.96 -13.06
C TYR A 92 14.78 -0.79 -14.52
N HIS A 93 13.68 -1.42 -14.90
CA HIS A 93 13.11 -1.25 -16.24
C HIS A 93 11.58 -1.19 -16.16
N GLY A 94 11.02 -0.02 -16.48
CA GLY A 94 9.60 0.27 -16.33
C GLY A 94 9.16 0.61 -14.89
N ARG A 95 7.84 0.67 -14.69
CA ARG A 95 7.22 1.03 -13.41
C ARG A 95 6.04 0.11 -13.12
N THR A 96 5.72 -0.05 -11.84
CA THR A 96 4.48 -0.69 -11.39
C THR A 96 3.78 0.22 -10.38
N LEU A 97 2.46 0.07 -10.29
CA LEU A 97 1.67 0.79 -9.29
C LEU A 97 1.80 0.11 -7.94
N VAL A 98 1.84 0.90 -6.87
CA VAL A 98 1.44 0.50 -5.54
C VAL A 98 0.20 1.27 -5.18
N HIS A 99 -0.78 0.62 -4.58
CA HIS A 99 -2.11 1.18 -4.40
C HIS A 99 -2.76 0.71 -3.12
N GLU A 100 -3.67 1.54 -2.64
CA GLU A 100 -4.67 1.18 -1.65
C GLU A 100 -6.00 1.77 -2.09
N TYR A 101 -7.07 1.11 -1.71
CA TYR A 101 -8.40 1.61 -1.96
C TYR A 101 -9.36 1.11 -0.91
N PHE A 102 -10.48 1.78 -0.78
CA PHE A 102 -11.62 1.29 -0.04
C PHE A 102 -12.91 1.69 -0.74
N SER A 103 -13.95 0.89 -0.52
CA SER A 103 -15.32 1.25 -0.89
C SER A 103 -16.07 1.65 0.36
N LEU A 104 -16.99 2.61 0.23
CA LEU A 104 -17.85 3.00 1.33
C LEU A 104 -18.85 1.88 1.61
N ASP A 105 -19.16 1.74 2.89
CA ASP A 105 -20.25 0.94 3.41
C ASP A 105 -21.03 1.79 4.42
N GLU A 106 -22.11 1.24 4.95
CA GLU A 106 -22.97 1.93 5.91
C GLU A 106 -22.20 2.45 7.14
N GLU A 107 -21.15 1.76 7.58
CA GLU A 107 -20.40 2.17 8.77
C GLU A 107 -19.47 3.34 8.45
N ILE A 108 -18.80 3.32 7.30
CA ILE A 108 -17.99 4.44 6.82
C ILE A 108 -18.88 5.66 6.59
N GLU A 109 -20.06 5.49 5.99
CA GLU A 109 -21.03 6.57 5.80
C GLU A 109 -21.43 7.19 7.15
N ARG A 110 -21.77 6.37 8.16
CA ARG A 110 -22.06 6.84 9.53
C ARG A 110 -20.87 7.59 10.14
N LEU A 111 -19.65 7.06 10.03
CA LEU A 111 -18.44 7.70 10.55
C LEU A 111 -18.17 9.05 9.86
N ILE A 112 -18.40 9.15 8.56
CA ILE A 112 -18.26 10.41 7.82
C ILE A 112 -19.25 11.45 8.34
N VAL A 113 -20.53 11.10 8.45
CA VAL A 113 -21.59 11.99 8.95
C VAL A 113 -21.36 12.40 10.40
N ALA A 114 -20.88 11.48 11.24
CA ALA A 114 -20.54 11.75 12.64
C ALA A 114 -19.30 12.63 12.83
N GLY A 115 -18.61 13.03 11.76
CA GLY A 115 -17.40 13.83 11.86
C GLY A 115 -16.20 13.06 12.42
N ALA A 116 -16.18 11.73 12.29
CA ALA A 116 -15.11 10.90 12.82
C ALA A 116 -13.75 11.32 12.26
N LYS A 117 -12.70 11.15 13.07
CA LYS A 117 -11.32 11.47 12.69
C LYS A 117 -10.83 10.49 11.65
N HIS A 118 -9.89 10.95 10.83
CA HIS A 118 -9.14 10.15 9.88
C HIS A 118 -8.68 8.79 10.44
N SER A 119 -8.09 8.80 11.64
CA SER A 119 -7.56 7.60 12.29
C SER A 119 -8.62 6.57 12.63
N GLU A 120 -9.85 7.01 12.94
CA GLU A 120 -10.96 6.12 13.29
C GLU A 120 -11.48 5.40 12.05
N ILE A 121 -11.70 6.14 10.96
CA ILE A 121 -12.10 5.58 9.66
C ILE A 121 -11.03 4.61 9.16
N LYS A 122 -9.76 5.00 9.23
CA LYS A 122 -8.63 4.14 8.84
C LYS A 122 -8.53 2.88 9.69
N ALA A 123 -8.74 2.97 11.00
CA ALA A 123 -8.74 1.81 11.89
C ALA A 123 -9.87 0.83 11.56
N TYR A 124 -11.07 1.34 11.24
CA TYR A 124 -12.19 0.52 10.78
C TYR A 124 -11.85 -0.21 9.46
N LEU A 125 -11.34 0.52 8.47
CA LEU A 125 -10.96 -0.02 7.16
C LEU A 125 -9.87 -1.09 7.27
N LEU A 126 -8.86 -0.85 8.10
CA LEU A 126 -7.82 -1.84 8.38
C LEU A 126 -8.44 -3.10 8.97
N LYS A 127 -9.31 -3.00 10.00
CA LYS A 127 -10.02 -4.16 10.55
C LYS A 127 -10.82 -4.93 9.50
N LYS A 128 -11.42 -4.23 8.53
CA LYS A 128 -12.17 -4.81 7.41
C LYS A 128 -11.27 -5.46 6.33
N GLY A 129 -9.95 -5.29 6.42
CA GLY A 129 -8.98 -5.91 5.52
C GLY A 129 -8.53 -5.03 4.35
N MET A 130 -8.64 -3.71 4.49
CA MET A 130 -7.99 -2.77 3.57
C MET A 130 -6.48 -3.02 3.54
N VAL A 131 -5.94 -3.20 2.33
CA VAL A 131 -4.49 -3.27 2.11
C VAL A 131 -3.94 -1.86 1.95
N THR A 132 -2.97 -1.49 2.77
CA THR A 132 -2.33 -0.17 2.69
C THR A 132 -1.35 -0.09 1.53
N LEU A 133 -1.02 1.13 1.10
CA LEU A 133 0.01 1.39 0.08
C LEU A 133 1.32 0.66 0.39
N PHE A 134 1.74 0.67 1.66
CA PHE A 134 2.96 0.03 2.10
C PHE A 134 2.86 -1.50 2.07
N ALA A 135 1.72 -2.06 2.48
CA ALA A 135 1.49 -3.51 2.43
C ALA A 135 1.45 -4.05 0.99
N ASP A 136 0.77 -3.36 0.08
CA ASP A 136 0.79 -3.66 -1.36
C ASP A 136 2.20 -3.56 -1.94
N GLY A 137 2.98 -2.55 -1.52
CA GLY A 137 4.40 -2.47 -1.84
C GLY A 137 5.21 -3.68 -1.40
N LEU A 138 5.04 -4.14 -0.15
CA LEU A 138 5.76 -5.31 0.36
C LEU A 138 5.38 -6.61 -0.36
N ILE A 139 4.13 -6.75 -0.78
CA ILE A 139 3.70 -7.85 -1.65
C ILE A 139 4.52 -7.85 -2.95
N LYS A 140 4.63 -6.69 -3.61
CA LYS A 140 5.40 -6.54 -4.85
C LYS A 140 6.91 -6.76 -4.67
N VAL A 141 7.45 -6.39 -3.52
CA VAL A 141 8.85 -6.70 -3.16
C VAL A 141 9.05 -8.22 -3.04
N LYS A 142 8.14 -8.91 -2.36
CA LYS A 142 8.18 -10.37 -2.24
C LYS A 142 8.09 -11.05 -3.61
N GLU A 143 7.29 -10.52 -4.52
CA GLU A 143 7.15 -11.02 -5.90
C GLU A 143 8.36 -10.68 -6.79
N GLY A 144 9.34 -9.92 -6.29
CA GLY A 144 10.51 -9.51 -7.06
C GLY A 144 10.19 -8.51 -8.16
N LEU A 145 9.11 -7.74 -8.00
CA LEU A 145 8.72 -6.68 -8.93
C LEU A 145 9.43 -5.36 -8.62
N THR A 146 9.72 -5.06 -7.36
CA THR A 146 10.43 -3.85 -6.92
C THR A 146 11.32 -4.16 -5.73
N THR A 147 12.08 -3.18 -5.23
CA THR A 147 12.98 -3.34 -4.08
C THR A 147 12.40 -2.68 -2.82
N LEU A 148 12.87 -3.11 -1.64
CA LEU A 148 12.53 -2.42 -0.38
C LEU A 148 13.05 -0.98 -0.37
N SER A 149 14.22 -0.73 -0.98
CA SER A 149 14.80 0.60 -1.08
C SER A 149 13.93 1.53 -1.90
N GLU A 150 13.44 1.07 -3.05
CA GLU A 150 12.51 1.82 -3.88
C GLU A 150 11.19 2.07 -3.18
N LEU A 151 10.64 1.06 -2.50
CA LEU A 151 9.41 1.22 -1.74
C LEU A 151 9.57 2.29 -0.65
N LYS A 152 10.65 2.24 0.13
CA LYS A 152 10.91 3.24 1.18
C LYS A 152 11.08 4.65 0.60
N LEU A 153 11.80 4.78 -0.52
CA LEU A 153 11.99 6.06 -1.22
C LEU A 153 10.63 6.68 -1.58
N VAL A 154 9.75 5.89 -2.20
CA VAL A 154 8.44 6.37 -2.66
C VAL A 154 7.47 6.59 -1.51
N MET A 155 7.67 5.96 -0.35
CA MET A 155 6.76 6.04 0.81
C MET A 155 7.10 7.14 1.82
N THR A 156 8.32 7.68 1.83
CA THR A 156 8.79 8.71 2.80
C THR A 156 8.35 10.15 2.43
N VAL A 157 7.20 10.31 1.78
CA VAL A 157 6.65 11.62 1.35
C VAL A 157 5.24 11.83 1.84
#